data_AF-A0A4E0R9A6-F1
#
_entry.id   AF-A0A4E0R9A6-F1
#
_cell.length_a   1.000
_cell.length_b   1.000
_cell.length_c   1.000
_cell.angle_alpha   90.00
_cell.angle_beta   90.00
_cell.angle_gamma   90.00
#
_symmetry.space_group_name_H-M   'P 1'
#
loop_
_entity.id
_entity.type
_entity.pdbx_description
1 polymer ?
#
loop_
_entity_poly.entity_id
_entity_poly.type
_entity_poly.pdbx_seq_one_letter_code
_entity_poly.pdbx_strand_id
1 'polypeptide(L)'
;MSGLVFTTQKSFSASIITSPKQKISALDNATLFVNGHPIRTLSTSDTFSYLGTSFTYRGKAGVDYSNTLRTMLQDVISAPLRPFQRLYVLRSHIISRLHHTLCLGVIHKKTLKRLDLQVRHCTRKILRLSKDTPTAYFHARCFDSRLGIPHLSSQILLIRRKRLERLLSSTAPLLR
;
A
#
# COMPACT_ATOMS: atom_id res chain seq x y z
N MET A 1 -17.12 20.11 25.36
CA MET A 1 -17.45 18.68 25.36
C MET A 1 -17.28 18.17 23.94
N SER A 2 -16.20 17.44 23.65
CA SER A 2 -15.85 17.07 22.28
C SER A 2 -16.76 15.93 21.80
N GLY A 3 -17.63 16.23 20.82
CA GLY A 3 -18.71 15.37 20.32
C GLY A 3 -18.26 14.23 19.41
N LEU A 4 -17.58 13.24 19.97
CA LEU A 4 -17.36 11.95 19.30
C LEU A 4 -18.32 10.92 19.89
N VAL A 5 -19.37 10.58 19.14
CA VAL A 5 -20.35 9.54 19.50
C VAL A 5 -19.87 8.21 18.93
N PHE A 6 -19.67 7.22 19.79
CA PHE A 6 -19.31 5.87 19.36
C PHE A 6 -20.49 5.19 18.67
N THR A 7 -20.30 4.85 17.39
CA THR A 7 -21.28 4.05 16.63
C THR A 7 -20.91 2.58 16.72
N THR A 8 -21.70 1.80 17.45
CA THR A 8 -21.48 0.36 17.66
C THR A 8 -21.55 -0.43 16.36
N GLN A 9 -22.43 -0.07 15.42
CA GLN A 9 -22.57 -0.72 14.11
C GLN A 9 -21.33 -0.60 13.20
N LYS A 10 -20.50 0.44 13.38
CA LYS A 10 -19.28 0.66 12.59
C LYS A 10 -18.03 0.21 13.34
N SER A 11 -18.19 -0.28 14.55
CA SER A 11 -17.10 -0.69 15.44
C SER A 11 -16.97 -2.21 15.43
N PHE A 12 -15.77 -2.69 15.71
CA PHE A 12 -15.48 -4.10 15.94
C PHE A 12 -14.45 -4.23 17.05
N SER A 13 -14.44 -5.38 17.73
CA SER A 13 -13.46 -5.72 18.76
C SER A 13 -12.54 -6.84 18.30
N ALA A 14 -11.30 -6.81 18.79
CA ALA A 14 -10.36 -7.92 18.65
C ALA A 14 -9.60 -8.09 19.97
N SER A 15 -9.86 -9.20 20.65
CA SER A 15 -9.17 -9.59 21.87
C SER A 15 -8.16 -10.67 21.54
N ILE A 16 -6.88 -10.34 21.58
CA ILE A 16 -5.82 -11.27 21.18
C ILE A 16 -5.28 -11.95 22.43
N ILE A 17 -5.37 -13.28 22.48
CA ILE A 17 -4.75 -14.10 23.51
C ILE A 17 -3.47 -14.70 22.94
N THR A 18 -2.38 -14.60 23.68
CA THR A 18 -1.09 -15.17 23.32
C THR A 18 -0.70 -16.27 24.29
N SER A 19 -0.27 -17.43 23.78
CA SER A 19 0.37 -18.49 24.55
C SER A 19 1.87 -18.52 24.23
N PRO A 20 2.74 -17.93 25.08
CA PRO A 20 4.18 -17.81 24.79
C PRO A 20 4.87 -19.17 24.66
N LYS A 21 4.46 -20.14 25.50
CA LYS A 21 5.02 -21.50 25.50
C LYS A 21 4.81 -22.22 24.17
N GLN A 22 3.64 -22.04 23.56
CA GLN A 22 3.29 -22.67 22.29
C GLN A 22 3.62 -21.77 21.08
N LYS A 23 4.03 -20.51 21.29
CA LYS A 23 4.23 -19.50 20.24
C LYS A 23 2.99 -19.29 19.35
N ILE A 24 1.80 -19.42 19.94
CA ILE A 24 0.51 -19.28 19.24
C ILE A 24 -0.19 -18.00 19.72
N SER A 25 -0.85 -17.31 18.80
CA SER A 25 -1.79 -16.23 19.08
C SER A 25 -3.15 -16.60 18.49
N ALA A 26 -4.19 -16.48 19.31
CA ALA A 26 -5.57 -16.76 18.97
C ALA A 26 -6.43 -15.51 19.22
N LEU A 27 -7.56 -15.47 18.52
CA LEU A 27 -8.57 -14.45 18.76
C LEU A 27 -9.57 -15.01 19.77
N ASP A 28 -9.80 -14.27 20.84
CA ASP A 28 -10.81 -14.60 21.82
C ASP A 28 -12.19 -14.17 21.31
N ASN A 29 -13.19 -15.00 21.57
CA ASN A 29 -14.58 -14.74 21.20
C ASN A 29 -15.31 -13.93 22.28
N ALA A 30 -14.60 -13.08 23.02
CA ALA A 30 -15.16 -12.22 24.05
C ALA A 30 -16.00 -11.10 23.43
N THR A 31 -17.28 -11.05 23.77
CA THR A 31 -18.20 -9.97 23.39
C THR A 31 -17.94 -8.73 24.24
N LEU A 32 -17.53 -7.63 23.58
CA LEU A 32 -17.38 -6.33 24.24
C LEU A 32 -18.67 -5.52 24.10
N PHE A 33 -19.06 -4.85 25.17
CA PHE A 33 -20.22 -3.98 25.20
C PHE A 33 -19.77 -2.52 25.25
N VAL A 34 -20.35 -1.68 24.39
CA VAL A 34 -20.20 -0.22 24.46
C VAL A 34 -21.58 0.37 24.66
N ASN A 35 -21.77 1.12 25.74
CA ASN A 35 -23.07 1.67 26.15
C ASN A 35 -24.18 0.61 26.21
N GLY A 36 -23.87 -0.61 26.69
CA GLY A 36 -24.83 -1.72 26.80
C GLY A 36 -25.13 -2.47 25.50
N HIS A 37 -24.58 -2.05 24.36
CA HIS A 37 -24.76 -2.74 23.08
C HIS A 37 -23.53 -3.61 22.74
N PRO A 38 -23.72 -4.87 22.31
CA PRO A 38 -22.62 -5.72 21.91
C PRO A 38 -21.98 -5.23 20.61
N ILE A 39 -20.66 -5.23 20.56
CA ILE A 39 -19.87 -4.94 19.37
C ILE A 39 -19.49 -6.26 18.69
N ARG A 40 -19.50 -6.25 17.35
CA ARG A 40 -19.03 -7.39 16.55
C ARG A 40 -17.57 -7.72 16.88
N THR A 41 -17.30 -8.98 17.21
CA THR A 41 -15.93 -9.51 17.28
C THR A 41 -15.41 -9.80 15.88
N LEU A 42 -14.15 -9.47 15.61
CA LEU A 42 -13.48 -9.91 14.38
C LEU A 42 -13.36 -11.43 14.39
N SER A 43 -13.36 -12.02 13.20
CA SER A 43 -12.95 -13.41 12.99
C SER A 43 -11.48 -13.50 12.57
N THR A 44 -10.92 -14.71 12.55
CA THR A 44 -9.54 -14.94 12.08
C THR A 44 -9.37 -14.70 10.56
N SER A 45 -10.44 -14.79 9.78
CA SER A 45 -10.47 -14.52 8.34
C SER A 45 -10.88 -13.09 8.00
N ASP A 46 -11.40 -12.34 8.98
CA ASP A 46 -11.84 -10.98 8.75
C ASP A 46 -10.66 -10.07 8.42
N THR A 47 -10.90 -9.21 7.42
CA THR A 47 -9.98 -8.14 7.03
C THR A 47 -10.75 -6.82 7.03
N PHE A 48 -10.13 -5.76 7.54
CA PHE A 48 -10.69 -4.41 7.56
C PHE A 48 -9.71 -3.40 6.96
N SER A 49 -10.22 -2.26 6.49
CA SER A 49 -9.40 -1.20 5.90
C SER A 49 -9.30 -0.02 6.86
N TYR A 50 -8.07 0.45 7.09
CA TYR A 50 -7.80 1.66 7.85
C TYR A 50 -6.79 2.53 7.10
N LEU A 51 -7.17 3.78 6.84
CA LEU A 51 -6.38 4.74 6.06
C LEU A 51 -5.87 4.14 4.73
N GLY A 52 -6.73 3.39 4.03
CA GLY A 52 -6.40 2.77 2.74
C GLY A 52 -5.40 1.62 2.81
N THR A 53 -5.12 1.07 4.00
CA THR A 53 -4.32 -0.16 4.17
C THR A 53 -5.20 -1.23 4.78
N SER A 54 -5.11 -2.46 4.27
CA SER A 54 -5.85 -3.60 4.81
C SER A 54 -5.15 -4.18 6.03
N PHE A 55 -5.92 -4.58 7.03
CA PHE A 55 -5.49 -5.17 8.29
C PHE A 55 -6.29 -6.43 8.59
N THR A 56 -5.63 -7.42 9.16
CA THR A 56 -6.23 -8.55 9.86
C THR A 56 -6.05 -8.37 11.36
N TYR A 57 -6.59 -9.28 12.17
CA TYR A 57 -6.37 -9.25 13.63
C TYR A 57 -4.88 -9.30 14.04
N ARG A 58 -4.00 -9.86 13.19
CA ARG A 58 -2.55 -9.91 13.45
C ARG A 58 -1.79 -8.63 13.07
N GLY A 59 -2.46 -7.68 12.42
CA GLY A 59 -1.84 -6.45 11.92
C GLY A 59 -2.06 -6.26 10.44
N LYS A 60 -1.07 -5.71 9.73
CA LYS A 60 -1.23 -5.37 8.31
C LYS A 60 -1.40 -6.62 7.45
N ALA A 61 -2.48 -6.65 6.66
CA ALA A 61 -2.75 -7.73 5.73
C ALA A 61 -1.78 -7.68 4.54
N GLY A 62 -1.43 -8.86 4.02
CA GLY A 62 -0.75 -8.99 2.73
C GLY A 62 -1.72 -8.61 1.61
N VAL A 63 -1.33 -7.67 0.76
CA VAL A 63 -2.12 -7.28 -0.42
C VAL A 63 -1.33 -7.69 -1.66
N ASP A 64 -1.99 -8.31 -2.65
CA ASP A 64 -1.36 -8.62 -3.92
C ASP A 64 -1.28 -7.39 -4.83
N TYR A 65 -0.32 -6.53 -4.52
CA TYR A 65 -0.02 -5.34 -5.30
C TYR A 65 0.36 -5.65 -6.76
N SER A 66 0.85 -6.86 -7.06
CA SER A 66 1.27 -7.22 -8.41
C SER A 66 0.07 -7.40 -9.32
N ASN A 67 -0.98 -8.06 -8.81
CA ASN A 67 -2.22 -8.23 -9.54
C ASN A 67 -2.99 -6.90 -9.62
N THR A 68 -3.08 -6.16 -8.51
CA THR A 68 -3.73 -4.83 -8.51
C THR A 68 -3.09 -3.87 -9.52
N LEU A 69 -1.76 -3.80 -9.57
CA LEU A 69 -1.05 -2.98 -10.56
C LEU A 69 -1.31 -3.51 -11.97
N ARG A 70 -1.31 -4.82 -12.19
CA ARG A 70 -1.57 -5.41 -13.50
C ARG A 70 -2.93 -4.98 -14.05
N THR A 71 -3.99 -5.05 -13.24
CA THR A 71 -5.33 -4.61 -13.62
C THR A 71 -5.34 -3.13 -13.99
N MET A 72 -4.78 -2.26 -13.12
CA MET A 72 -4.71 -0.82 -13.40
C MET A 72 -3.94 -0.50 -14.70
N LEU A 73 -2.86 -1.23 -14.98
CA LEU A 73 -2.10 -1.06 -16.22
C LEU A 73 -2.88 -1.56 -17.44
N GLN A 74 -3.62 -2.66 -17.31
CA GLN A 74 -4.47 -3.18 -18.38
C GLN A 74 -5.57 -2.17 -18.73
N ASP A 75 -6.22 -1.57 -17.73
CA ASP A 75 -7.25 -0.55 -17.94
C ASP A 75 -6.71 0.65 -18.73
N VAL A 76 -5.51 1.13 -18.39
CA VAL A 76 -4.87 2.25 -19.10
C VAL A 76 -4.46 1.88 -20.53
N ILE A 77 -4.03 0.64 -20.76
CA ILE A 77 -3.69 0.17 -22.10
C ILE A 77 -4.94 0.03 -22.97
N SER A 78 -6.04 -0.45 -22.41
CA SER A 78 -7.31 -0.69 -23.11
C SER A 78 -8.08 0.60 -23.39
N ALA A 79 -7.93 1.63 -22.55
CA ALA A 79 -8.61 2.91 -22.73
C ALA A 79 -8.19 3.62 -24.04
N PRO A 80 -9.12 4.27 -24.77
CA PRO A 80 -8.86 4.97 -26.03
C PRO A 80 -8.15 6.32 -25.79
N LEU A 81 -6.91 6.26 -25.28
CA LEU A 81 -6.09 7.41 -24.89
C LEU A 81 -4.86 7.54 -25.77
N ARG A 82 -4.39 8.77 -25.98
CA ARG A 82 -3.12 9.01 -26.67
C ARG A 82 -1.95 8.46 -25.86
N PRO A 83 -0.86 7.96 -26.47
CA PRO A 83 0.28 7.38 -25.75
C PRO A 83 0.86 8.31 -24.67
N PHE A 84 0.97 9.60 -24.99
CA PHE A 84 1.41 10.61 -24.02
C PHE A 84 0.46 10.75 -22.82
N GLN A 85 -0.85 10.75 -23.05
CA GLN A 85 -1.85 10.77 -21.98
C GLN A 85 -1.77 9.51 -21.11
N ARG A 86 -1.55 8.33 -21.71
CA ARG A 86 -1.36 7.08 -20.97
C ARG A 86 -0.13 7.14 -20.05
N LEU A 87 0.98 7.69 -20.53
CA LEU A 87 2.18 7.89 -19.70
C LEU A 87 1.96 8.90 -18.58
N TYR A 88 1.25 9.98 -18.87
CA TYR A 88 0.86 10.94 -17.84
C TYR A 88 0.02 10.27 -16.75
N VAL A 89 -0.98 9.47 -17.12
CA VAL A 89 -1.82 8.73 -16.17
C VAL A 89 -1.00 7.73 -15.36
N LEU A 90 -0.10 7.00 -16.01
CA LEU A 90 0.80 6.07 -15.34
C LEU A 90 1.64 6.78 -14.26
N ARG A 91 2.28 7.89 -14.63
CA ARG A 91 3.19 8.62 -13.74
C ARG A 91 2.47 9.37 -12.62
N SER A 92 1.41 10.10 -12.96
CA SER A 92 0.75 11.02 -12.04
C SER A 92 -0.33 10.36 -11.19
N HIS A 93 -1.05 9.37 -11.71
CA HIS A 93 -2.18 8.76 -11.01
C HIS A 93 -1.86 7.36 -10.49
N ILE A 94 -1.41 6.43 -11.34
CA ILE A 94 -1.18 5.04 -10.91
C ILE A 94 -0.06 4.97 -9.88
N ILE A 95 1.10 5.55 -10.19
CA ILE A 95 2.26 5.54 -9.28
C ILE A 95 1.93 6.26 -7.98
N SER A 96 1.27 7.42 -8.04
CA SER A 96 0.87 8.17 -6.84
C SER A 96 -0.07 7.38 -5.94
N ARG A 97 -1.06 6.68 -6.52
CA ARG A 97 -2.01 5.84 -5.78
C ARG A 97 -1.31 4.67 -5.08
N LEU A 98 -0.33 4.05 -5.75
CA LEU A 98 0.48 2.98 -5.17
C LEU A 98 1.46 3.50 -4.13
N HIS A 99 1.94 4.72 -4.26
CA HIS A 99 2.95 5.27 -3.37
C HIS A 99 2.52 5.27 -1.91
N HIS A 100 1.27 5.69 -1.64
CA HIS A 100 0.72 5.72 -0.29
C HIS A 100 0.60 4.32 0.33
N THR A 101 -0.06 3.40 -0.39
CA THR A 101 -0.28 2.02 0.07
C THR A 101 1.03 1.26 0.19
N LEU A 102 1.98 1.49 -0.73
CA LEU A 102 3.29 0.87 -0.68
C LEU A 102 4.16 1.40 0.45
N CYS A 103 4.02 2.67 0.85
CA CYS A 103 4.75 3.20 1.99
C CYS A 103 4.23 2.61 3.32
N LEU A 104 2.91 2.46 3.47
CA LEU A 104 2.27 2.00 4.71
C LEU A 104 2.20 0.47 4.84
N GLY A 105 2.05 -0.25 3.74
CA GLY A 105 1.82 -1.70 3.72
C GLY A 105 3.04 -2.55 4.06
N VAL A 106 2.83 -3.85 4.27
CA VAL A 106 3.92 -4.84 4.43
C VAL A 106 4.32 -5.36 3.07
N ILE A 107 5.49 -4.94 2.58
CA ILE A 107 5.95 -5.27 1.23
C ILE A 107 7.43 -5.63 1.26
N HIS A 108 7.74 -6.73 0.58
CA HIS A 108 9.10 -7.19 0.36
C HIS A 108 9.77 -6.48 -0.82
N LYS A 109 11.09 -6.32 -0.75
CA LYS A 109 11.90 -5.74 -1.84
C LYS A 109 11.73 -6.49 -3.17
N LYS A 110 11.54 -7.81 -3.12
CA LYS A 110 11.26 -8.64 -4.32
C LYS A 110 9.98 -8.21 -5.02
N THR A 111 8.92 -7.94 -4.27
CA THR A 111 7.63 -7.46 -4.79
C THR A 111 7.79 -6.08 -5.44
N LEU A 112 8.50 -5.14 -4.80
CA LEU A 112 8.75 -3.82 -5.38
C LEU A 112 9.49 -3.90 -6.72
N LYS A 113 10.51 -4.76 -6.83
CA LYS A 113 11.22 -5.00 -8.10
C LYS A 113 10.30 -5.57 -9.19
N ARG A 114 9.34 -6.42 -8.81
CA ARG A 114 8.34 -6.96 -9.74
C ARG A 114 7.40 -5.86 -10.24
N LEU A 115 6.95 -4.96 -9.36
CA LEU A 115 6.15 -3.80 -9.76
C LEU A 115 6.92 -2.88 -10.72
N ASP A 116 8.19 -2.59 -10.42
CA ASP A 116 9.07 -1.80 -11.30
C ASP A 116 9.21 -2.44 -12.70
N LEU A 117 9.28 -3.77 -12.78
CA LEU A 117 9.31 -4.49 -14.05
C LEU A 117 7.99 -4.38 -14.82
N GLN A 118 6.84 -4.50 -14.14
CA GLN A 118 5.52 -4.37 -14.75
C GLN A 118 5.30 -2.97 -15.32
N VAL A 119 5.67 -1.92 -14.57
CA VAL A 119 5.58 -0.52 -15.02
C VAL A 119 6.44 -0.29 -16.27
N ARG A 120 7.69 -0.77 -16.26
CA ARG A 120 8.58 -0.65 -17.44
C ARG A 120 8.04 -1.41 -18.65
N HIS A 121 7.53 -2.62 -18.46
CA HIS A 121 6.93 -3.40 -19.53
C HIS A 121 5.72 -2.70 -20.15
N CYS A 122 4.81 -2.16 -19.32
CA CYS A 122 3.68 -1.37 -19.79
C CYS A 122 4.15 -0.13 -20.56
N THR A 123 5.16 0.58 -20.05
CA THR A 123 5.72 1.76 -20.70
C THR A 123 6.29 1.43 -22.08
N ARG A 124 7.04 0.32 -22.21
CA ARG A 124 7.52 -0.14 -23.52
C ARG A 124 6.36 -0.43 -24.48
N LYS A 125 5.28 -1.04 -24.00
CA LYS A 125 4.10 -1.33 -24.81
C LYS A 125 3.38 -0.06 -25.28
N ILE A 126 3.24 0.94 -24.42
CA ILE A 126 2.61 2.24 -24.76
C ILE A 126 3.41 2.97 -25.83
N LEU A 127 4.74 3.01 -25.69
CA LEU A 127 5.64 3.76 -26.58
C LEU A 127 6.21 2.94 -27.74
N ARG A 128 5.91 1.64 -27.82
CA ARG A 128 6.50 0.69 -28.79
C ARG A 128 8.04 0.68 -28.77
N LEU A 129 8.64 0.73 -27.58
CA LEU A 129 10.10 0.72 -27.39
C LEU A 129 10.70 -0.68 -27.58
N SER A 130 11.95 -0.73 -28.08
CA SER A 130 12.72 -1.97 -28.21
C SER A 130 13.06 -2.58 -26.84
N LYS A 131 13.33 -3.89 -26.83
CA LYS A 131 13.73 -4.61 -25.61
C LYS A 131 15.07 -4.12 -25.05
N ASP A 132 15.93 -3.60 -25.92
CA ASP A 132 17.29 -3.13 -25.61
C ASP A 132 17.33 -1.72 -25.00
N THR A 133 16.17 -1.09 -24.80
CA THR A 133 16.10 0.23 -24.16
C THR A 133 16.71 0.17 -22.75
N PRO A 134 17.72 0.99 -22.45
CA PRO A 134 18.41 0.93 -21.16
C PRO A 134 17.47 1.30 -20.01
N THR A 135 17.61 0.62 -18.88
CA THR A 135 16.76 0.87 -17.69
C THR A 135 16.86 2.31 -17.19
N ALA A 136 18.03 2.94 -17.35
CA ALA A 136 18.27 4.33 -16.97
C ALA A 136 17.38 5.32 -17.73
N TYR A 137 16.99 5.01 -18.98
CA TYR A 137 16.12 5.87 -19.78
C TYR A 137 14.72 6.05 -19.17
N PHE A 138 14.20 5.01 -18.52
CA PHE A 138 12.89 5.08 -17.85
C PHE A 138 12.93 5.97 -16.61
N HIS A 139 14.02 5.92 -15.85
CA HIS A 139 14.08 6.49 -14.50
C HIS A 139 14.66 7.89 -14.41
N ALA A 140 15.40 8.35 -15.42
CA ALA A 140 15.95 9.69 -15.38
C ALA A 140 14.92 10.78 -15.66
N ARG A 141 15.25 12.00 -15.25
CA ARG A 141 14.32 13.12 -15.09
C ARG A 141 13.72 13.53 -16.43
N CYS A 142 12.46 13.98 -16.41
CA CYS A 142 11.74 14.41 -17.62
C CYS A 142 12.43 15.57 -18.37
N PHE A 143 13.23 16.38 -17.67
CA PHE A 143 13.98 17.49 -18.29
C PHE A 143 15.05 16.99 -19.28
N ASP A 144 15.62 15.81 -19.04
CA ASP A 144 16.73 15.26 -19.84
C ASP A 144 16.23 14.44 -21.05
N SER A 145 15.09 14.82 -21.66
CA SER A 145 14.41 14.06 -22.74
C SER A 145 14.06 12.59 -22.40
N ARG A 146 13.78 12.33 -21.11
CA ARG A 146 13.52 10.98 -20.57
C ARG A 146 12.13 10.86 -19.92
N LEU A 147 11.76 9.65 -19.50
CA LEU A 147 10.38 9.32 -19.11
C LEU A 147 10.01 9.70 -17.68
N GLY A 148 10.98 9.93 -16.78
CA GLY A 148 10.74 10.35 -15.39
C GLY A 148 9.87 9.42 -14.57
N ILE A 149 9.93 8.11 -14.85
CA ILE A 149 9.20 7.10 -14.09
C ILE A 149 10.02 6.77 -12.84
N PRO A 150 9.51 7.01 -11.63
CA PRO A 150 10.25 6.70 -10.41
C PRO A 150 10.53 5.21 -10.28
N HIS A 151 11.70 4.89 -9.72
CA HIS A 151 12.04 3.53 -9.32
C HIS A 151 11.44 3.24 -7.94
N LEU A 152 10.31 2.53 -7.90
CA LEU A 152 9.50 2.30 -6.71
C LEU A 152 10.34 1.67 -5.60
N SER A 153 11.14 0.65 -5.94
CA SER A 153 11.94 -0.05 -4.94
C SER A 153 12.99 0.83 -4.25
N SER A 154 13.53 1.85 -4.90
CA SER A 154 14.44 2.82 -4.24
C SER A 154 13.66 3.88 -3.48
N GLN A 155 12.68 4.50 -4.14
CA GLN A 155 11.93 5.62 -3.59
C GLN A 155 11.15 5.24 -2.31
N ILE A 156 10.47 4.10 -2.31
CA ILE A 156 9.65 3.67 -1.17
C ILE A 156 10.55 3.37 0.05
N LEU A 157 11.72 2.76 -0.17
CA LEU A 157 12.67 2.50 0.91
C LEU A 157 13.20 3.80 1.52
N LEU A 158 13.55 4.78 0.68
CA LEU A 158 13.98 6.10 1.13
C LEU A 158 12.91 6.82 1.94
N ILE A 159 11.65 6.73 1.52
CA ILE A 159 10.53 7.39 2.22
C ILE A 159 10.23 6.70 3.53
N ARG A 160 10.22 5.37 3.57
CA ARG A 160 10.07 4.62 4.82
C ARG A 160 11.17 4.98 5.81
N ARG A 161 12.42 5.06 5.35
CA ARG A 161 13.55 5.51 6.18
C ARG A 161 13.32 6.91 6.73
N LYS A 162 13.03 7.90 5.88
CA LYS A 162 12.76 9.29 6.32
C LYS A 162 11.60 9.38 7.32
N ARG A 163 10.57 8.54 7.15
CA ARG A 163 9.45 8.47 8.10
C ARG A 163 9.88 7.90 9.45
N LEU A 164 10.69 6.85 9.47
CA LEU A 164 11.23 6.31 10.72
C LEU A 164 12.14 7.30 11.42
N GLU A 165 13.02 7.98 10.68
CA GLU A 165 13.88 9.06 11.22
C GLU A 165 13.03 10.17 11.87
N ARG A 166 11.94 10.59 11.21
CA ARG A 166 11.00 11.59 11.77
C ARG A 166 10.25 11.08 12.99
N LEU A 167 9.91 9.80 13.04
CA LEU A 167 9.25 9.19 14.20
C LEU A 167 10.20 9.15 15.40
N LEU A 168 11.47 8.79 15.17
CA LEU A 168 12.51 8.77 16.21
C LEU A 168 12.83 10.18 16.74
N SER A 169 12.79 11.19 15.88
CA SER A 169 12.99 12.59 16.28
C SER A 169 11.73 13.24 16.88
N SER A 170 10.60 12.54 16.91
CA SER A 170 9.33 13.11 17.37
C SER A 170 9.30 13.21 18.89
N THR A 171 8.91 14.38 19.41
CA THR A 171 8.76 14.63 20.85
C THR A 171 7.41 14.16 21.39
N ALA A 172 6.56 13.54 20.55
CA ALA A 172 5.23 13.12 20.95
C ALA A 172 5.28 12.03 22.05
N PRO A 173 4.55 12.20 23.18
CA PRO A 173 4.65 11.31 24.34
C PRO A 173 4.17 9.87 24.06
N LEU A 174 3.32 9.66 23.07
CA LEU A 174 2.80 8.33 22.70
C LEU A 174 3.76 7.51 21.81
N LEU A 175 4.84 8.11 21.33
CA LEU A 175 5.80 7.49 20.42
C LEU A 175 7.18 7.25 21.06
N ARG A 176 7.30 7.51 22.38
CA ARG A 176 8.52 7.40 23.16
C ARG A 176 8.45 6.24 24.15
#